data_AF-A0AB38C0W8-F1
#
_entry.id   AF-A0AB38C0W8-F1
#
_cell.length_a   1.000
_cell.length_b   1.000
_cell.length_c   1.000
_cell.angle_alpha   90.00
_cell.angle_beta   90.00
_cell.angle_gamma   90.00
#
_symmetry.space_group_name_H-M   'P 1'
#
loop_
_entity.id
_entity.type
_entity.pdbx_description
1 polymer ?
#
loop_
_entity_poly.entity_id
_entity_poly.type
_entity_poly.pdbx_seq_one_letter_code
_entity_poly.pdbx_strand_id
1 'polypeptide(L)'
;MKRILAITLAFSVFANIALAAEVVRPEPKPVTNLHDSQGIHEDLIASQELIALGCMGKLNIAPTASGSYDSASLAKIQECADNEGTDLAAKILAEYKRGEIEKARMPTYMLHYAVIFAKENNLEAQKMATTDLIKASREQGKKHYPITAE
;
A
#
# COMPACT_ATOMS: atom_id res chain seq x y z
N MET A 1 69.23 -42.34 -17.08
CA MET A 1 68.40 -41.92 -18.23
C MET A 1 67.07 -41.39 -17.72
N LYS A 2 66.63 -40.27 -18.31
CA LYS A 2 65.28 -39.68 -18.36
C LYS A 2 64.62 -39.14 -17.07
N ARG A 3 64.41 -37.82 -17.13
CA ARG A 3 63.60 -36.92 -16.30
C ARG A 3 62.10 -37.17 -16.50
N ILE A 4 61.30 -37.02 -15.44
CA ILE A 4 59.94 -36.42 -15.46
C ILE A 4 59.80 -35.69 -14.11
N LEU A 5 60.14 -34.40 -14.04
CA LEU A 5 59.24 -33.23 -14.11
C LEU A 5 58.31 -33.06 -12.89
N ALA A 6 58.68 -32.04 -12.11
CA ALA A 6 57.98 -31.50 -10.96
C ALA A 6 56.75 -30.69 -11.38
N ILE A 7 55.66 -30.77 -10.58
CA ILE A 7 54.77 -29.65 -10.28
C ILE A 7 54.27 -29.85 -8.84
N THR A 8 54.94 -29.23 -7.86
CA THR A 8 54.39 -29.04 -6.52
C THR A 8 53.81 -27.63 -6.51
N LEU A 9 52.48 -27.54 -6.63
CA LEU A 9 51.77 -26.26 -6.56
C LEU A 9 51.92 -25.69 -5.14
N ALA A 10 52.47 -24.48 -5.11
CA ALA A 10 52.76 -23.74 -3.91
C ALA A 10 51.50 -23.46 -3.08
N PHE A 11 51.64 -23.63 -1.77
CA PHE A 11 50.76 -23.03 -0.78
C PHE A 11 50.74 -21.51 -0.97
N SER A 12 49.55 -20.93 -1.13
CA SER A 12 49.31 -19.52 -0.83
C SER A 12 47.89 -19.43 -0.27
N VAL A 13 47.83 -19.56 1.06
CA VAL A 13 46.68 -19.20 1.88
C VAL A 13 46.42 -17.71 1.66
N PHE A 14 45.36 -17.40 0.92
CA PHE A 14 44.65 -16.14 1.05
C PHE A 14 43.21 -16.49 1.41
N ALA A 15 42.99 -16.79 2.68
CA ALA A 15 41.67 -16.61 3.27
C ALA A 15 41.41 -15.10 3.21
N ASN A 16 40.66 -14.67 2.19
CA ASN A 16 40.07 -13.33 2.17
C ASN A 16 39.10 -13.25 3.34
N ILE A 17 39.60 -12.82 4.50
CA ILE A 17 38.76 -12.31 5.57
C ILE A 17 38.21 -10.99 5.03
N ALA A 18 37.11 -11.07 4.28
CA ALA A 18 36.22 -9.95 4.13
C ALA A 18 35.61 -9.74 5.52
N LEU A 19 36.26 -8.91 6.33
CA LEU A 19 35.66 -8.36 7.52
C LEU A 19 34.49 -7.52 7.01
N ALA A 20 33.31 -8.12 7.00
CA ALA A 20 32.08 -7.37 6.89
C ALA A 20 32.08 -6.42 8.09
N ALA A 21 32.55 -5.19 7.86
CA ALA A 21 32.20 -4.11 8.75
C ALA A 21 30.68 -4.12 8.75
N GLU A 22 30.09 -4.57 9.87
CA GLU A 22 28.69 -4.31 10.15
C GLU A 22 28.54 -2.80 10.02
N VAL A 23 28.00 -2.38 8.88
CA VAL A 23 27.45 -1.05 8.75
C VAL A 23 26.37 -1.01 9.81
N VAL A 24 26.69 -0.39 10.94
CA VAL A 24 25.74 -0.06 12.00
C VAL A 24 24.67 0.76 11.29
N ARG A 25 23.62 0.07 10.83
CA ARG A 25 22.45 0.75 10.31
C ARG A 25 21.94 1.56 11.51
N PRO A 26 21.88 2.89 11.41
CA PRO A 26 21.32 3.67 12.50
C PRO A 26 19.96 3.06 12.82
N GLU A 27 19.74 2.74 14.09
CA GLU A 27 18.41 2.32 14.54
C GLU A 27 17.42 3.36 14.00
N PRO A 28 16.34 2.94 13.31
CA PRO A 28 15.33 3.87 12.85
C PRO A 28 14.91 4.70 14.07
N LYS A 29 15.15 6.01 14.02
CA LYS A 29 14.67 6.89 15.08
C LYS A 29 13.17 6.63 15.19
N PRO A 30 12.65 6.29 16.38
CA PRO A 30 11.22 6.12 16.54
C PRO A 30 10.58 7.43 16.14
N VAL A 31 9.87 7.44 15.01
CA VAL A 31 9.13 8.62 14.58
C VAL A 31 8.02 8.78 15.60
N THR A 32 8.14 9.79 16.47
CA THR A 32 7.17 10.05 17.52
C THR A 32 5.87 10.51 16.88
N ASN A 33 4.87 9.62 16.93
CA ASN A 33 3.47 9.74 16.50
C ASN A 33 3.25 10.27 15.08
N LEU A 34 3.29 9.36 14.10
CA LEU A 34 3.05 9.69 12.70
C LEU A 34 1.56 9.88 12.36
N HIS A 35 0.64 9.31 13.13
CA HIS A 35 -0.79 9.67 13.23
C HIS A 35 -1.27 9.06 14.56
N ASP A 36 -2.15 9.72 15.31
CA ASP A 36 -2.84 9.03 16.41
C ASP A 36 -3.62 7.82 15.84
N SER A 37 -3.99 6.86 16.69
CA SER A 37 -4.77 5.69 16.26
C SER A 37 -6.03 6.08 15.46
N GLN A 38 -6.58 7.26 15.77
CA GLN A 38 -7.68 7.88 15.06
C GLN A 38 -7.31 8.24 13.60
N GLY A 39 -6.17 8.88 13.34
CA GLY A 39 -5.71 9.18 11.98
C GLY A 39 -5.46 7.92 11.13
N ILE A 40 -4.96 6.84 11.73
CA ILE A 40 -4.78 5.55 11.04
C ILE A 40 -6.13 4.93 10.64
N HIS A 41 -7.12 4.98 11.53
CA HIS A 41 -8.44 4.46 11.25
C HIS A 41 -9.16 5.28 10.17
N GLU A 42 -9.04 6.60 10.22
CA GLU A 42 -9.59 7.51 9.19
C GLU A 42 -8.94 7.28 7.82
N ASP A 43 -7.64 6.98 7.76
CA ASP A 43 -6.96 6.63 6.51
C ASP A 43 -7.47 5.32 5.91
N LEU A 44 -7.71 4.30 6.75
CA LEU A 44 -8.23 3.02 6.28
C LEU A 44 -9.65 3.17 5.75
N ILE A 45 -10.51 3.89 6.47
CA ILE A 45 -11.88 4.19 6.04
C ILE A 45 -11.89 4.98 4.74
N ALA A 46 -11.05 6.02 4.63
CA ALA A 46 -10.96 6.80 3.40
C ALA A 46 -10.48 5.95 2.22
N SER A 47 -9.55 5.01 2.45
CA SER A 47 -9.08 4.08 1.43
C SER A 47 -10.23 3.23 0.87
N GLN A 48 -11.11 2.73 1.73
CA GLN A 48 -12.28 1.94 1.32
C GLN A 48 -13.22 2.74 0.42
N GLU A 49 -13.56 3.98 0.82
CA GLU A 49 -14.40 4.87 0.01
C GLU A 49 -13.79 5.21 -1.34
N LEU A 50 -12.47 5.43 -1.39
CA LEU A 50 -11.73 5.73 -2.62
C LEU A 50 -11.68 4.54 -3.56
N ILE A 51 -11.48 3.33 -3.02
CA ILE A 51 -11.53 2.10 -3.82
C ILE A 51 -12.93 1.90 -4.40
N ALA A 52 -13.98 2.06 -3.60
CA ALA A 52 -15.36 1.99 -4.09
C ALA A 52 -15.61 3.02 -5.21
N LEU A 53 -15.17 4.26 -5.02
CA LEU A 53 -15.30 5.33 -6.02
C LEU A 53 -14.56 5.00 -7.34
N GLY A 54 -13.36 4.45 -7.24
CA GLY A 54 -12.59 3.97 -8.39
C GLY A 54 -13.30 2.82 -9.10
N CYS A 55 -13.86 1.86 -8.36
CA CYS A 55 -14.62 0.74 -8.90
C CYS A 55 -15.90 1.18 -9.64
N MET A 56 -16.62 2.18 -9.11
CA MET A 56 -17.76 2.77 -9.82
C MET A 56 -17.36 3.30 -11.19
N GLY A 57 -16.23 4.01 -11.26
CA GLY A 57 -15.70 4.54 -12.51
C GLY A 57 -15.20 3.44 -13.46
N LYS A 58 -14.42 2.48 -12.95
CA LYS A 58 -13.90 1.32 -13.70
C LYS A 58 -15.00 0.48 -14.33
N LEU A 59 -16.11 0.30 -13.61
CA LEU A 59 -17.28 -0.46 -14.06
C LEU A 59 -18.28 0.37 -14.88
N ASN A 60 -18.03 1.68 -15.04
CA ASN A 60 -18.94 2.64 -15.67
C ASN A 60 -20.36 2.60 -15.09
N ILE A 61 -20.46 2.48 -13.76
CA ILE A 61 -21.73 2.45 -13.04
C ILE A 61 -22.10 3.87 -12.60
N ALA A 62 -23.21 4.37 -13.13
CA ALA A 62 -23.79 5.64 -12.75
C ALA A 62 -24.97 5.43 -11.78
N PRO A 63 -25.27 6.41 -10.91
CA PRO A 63 -26.48 6.35 -10.11
C PRO A 63 -27.73 6.42 -11.00
N THR A 64 -28.82 5.87 -10.51
CA THR A 64 -30.16 6.05 -11.10
C THR A 64 -30.59 7.52 -11.07
N ALA A 65 -31.68 7.87 -11.75
CA ALA A 65 -32.20 9.24 -11.78
C ALA A 65 -32.54 9.81 -10.38
N SER A 66 -32.83 8.96 -9.39
CA SER A 66 -33.04 9.36 -7.99
C SER A 66 -31.74 9.54 -7.19
N GLY A 67 -30.58 9.33 -7.81
CA GLY A 67 -29.27 9.40 -7.14
C GLY A 67 -28.88 8.13 -6.38
N SER A 68 -29.70 7.07 -6.40
CA SER A 68 -29.44 5.79 -5.76
C SER A 68 -28.81 4.78 -6.71
N TYR A 69 -28.14 3.76 -6.19
CA TYR A 69 -27.68 2.61 -6.98
C TYR A 69 -28.63 1.44 -6.79
N ASP A 70 -28.93 0.70 -7.86
CA ASP A 70 -29.66 -0.55 -7.75
C ASP A 70 -28.79 -1.64 -7.08
N SER A 71 -29.43 -2.68 -6.55
CA SER A 71 -28.74 -3.73 -5.81
C SER A 71 -27.72 -4.52 -6.62
N ALA A 72 -27.95 -4.71 -7.93
CA ALA A 72 -27.02 -5.42 -8.80
C ALA A 72 -25.75 -4.57 -9.06
N SER A 73 -25.93 -3.27 -9.26
CA SER A 73 -24.84 -2.30 -9.35
C SER A 73 -24.02 -2.25 -8.05
N LEU A 74 -24.69 -2.19 -6.90
CA LEU A 74 -24.01 -2.22 -5.60
C LEU A 74 -23.19 -3.51 -5.39
N ALA A 75 -23.74 -4.66 -5.74
CA ALA A 75 -23.03 -5.93 -5.62
C ALA A 75 -21.75 -5.97 -6.48
N LYS A 76 -21.81 -5.44 -7.71
CA LYS A 76 -20.64 -5.34 -8.60
C LYS A 76 -19.59 -4.37 -8.07
N ILE A 77 -20.02 -3.22 -7.53
CA ILE A 77 -19.11 -2.25 -6.90
C ILE A 77 -18.40 -2.91 -5.72
N GLN A 78 -19.16 -3.62 -4.86
CA GLN A 78 -18.60 -4.32 -3.70
C GLN A 78 -17.60 -5.39 -4.11
N GLU A 79 -17.95 -6.25 -5.07
CA GLU A 79 -17.05 -7.29 -5.59
C GLU A 79 -15.76 -6.70 -6.15
N CYS A 80 -15.86 -5.61 -6.92
CA CYS A 80 -14.67 -4.90 -7.40
C CYS A 80 -13.85 -4.34 -6.23
N ALA A 81 -14.49 -3.72 -5.25
CA ALA A 81 -13.80 -3.10 -4.13
C ALA A 81 -13.08 -4.13 -3.24
N ASP A 82 -13.67 -5.30 -3.03
CA ASP A 82 -13.08 -6.40 -2.28
C ASP A 82 -11.83 -6.95 -3.00
N ASN A 83 -11.92 -7.12 -4.31
CA ASN A 83 -10.80 -7.59 -5.13
C ASN A 83 -9.65 -6.56 -5.16
N GLU A 84 -9.94 -5.30 -5.48
CA GLU A 84 -8.93 -4.24 -5.55
C GLU A 84 -8.32 -3.94 -4.17
N GLY A 85 -9.14 -3.95 -3.12
CA GLY A 85 -8.69 -3.80 -1.75
C GLY A 85 -7.74 -4.92 -1.33
N THR A 86 -8.06 -6.16 -1.70
CA THR A 86 -7.19 -7.33 -1.42
C THR A 86 -5.87 -7.23 -2.18
N ASP A 87 -5.90 -6.89 -3.47
CA ASP A 87 -4.71 -6.75 -4.30
C ASP A 87 -3.79 -5.64 -3.79
N LEU A 88 -4.35 -4.49 -3.40
CA LEU A 88 -3.60 -3.39 -2.79
C LEU A 88 -2.99 -3.79 -1.45
N ALA A 89 -3.76 -4.43 -0.57
CA ALA A 89 -3.26 -4.91 0.71
C ALA A 89 -2.12 -5.93 0.53
N ALA A 90 -2.23 -6.83 -0.46
CA ALA A 90 -1.19 -7.80 -0.77
C ALA A 90 0.10 -7.14 -1.28
N LYS A 91 -0.01 -6.14 -2.17
CA LYS A 91 1.14 -5.34 -2.66
C LYS A 91 1.85 -4.64 -1.50
N ILE A 92 1.10 -3.93 -0.65
CA ILE A 92 1.66 -3.20 0.49
C ILE A 92 2.30 -4.17 1.50
N LEU A 93 1.67 -5.31 1.77
CA LEU A 93 2.24 -6.34 2.63
C LEU A 93 3.55 -6.90 2.07
N ALA A 94 3.65 -7.06 0.74
CA ALA A 94 4.88 -7.50 0.09
C ALA A 94 6.02 -6.46 0.26
N GLU A 95 5.73 -5.16 0.09
CA GLU A 95 6.72 -4.11 0.34
C GLU A 95 7.19 -4.06 1.79
N TYR A 96 6.26 -4.23 2.74
CA TYR A 96 6.61 -4.31 4.15
C TYR A 96 7.53 -5.50 4.42
N LYS A 97 7.21 -6.69 3.88
CA LYS A 97 8.02 -7.90 4.04
C LYS A 97 9.41 -7.78 3.42
N ARG A 98 9.57 -6.95 2.38
CA ARG A 98 10.87 -6.61 1.79
C ARG A 98 11.67 -5.60 2.60
N GLY A 99 11.05 -4.94 3.58
CA GLY A 99 11.67 -3.87 4.36
C GLY A 99 11.69 -2.51 3.64
N GLU A 100 10.92 -2.36 2.56
CA GLU A 100 10.83 -1.12 1.78
C GLU A 100 9.93 -0.07 2.44
N ILE A 101 8.99 -0.52 3.28
CA ILE A 101 8.11 0.35 4.06
C ILE A 101 8.06 -0.10 5.52
N GLU A 102 7.89 0.86 6.43
CA GLU A 102 7.65 0.58 7.84
C GLU A 102 6.21 0.10 8.06
N LYS A 103 6.00 -0.80 9.02
CA LYS A 103 4.66 -1.30 9.39
C LYS A 103 3.68 -0.16 9.70
N ALA A 104 4.14 0.86 10.42
CA ALA A 104 3.32 2.02 10.81
C ALA A 104 2.85 2.85 9.60
N ARG A 105 3.52 2.75 8.45
CA ARG A 105 3.20 3.51 7.24
C ARG A 105 2.28 2.77 6.27
N MET A 106 2.02 1.47 6.49
CA MET A 106 1.14 0.68 5.63
C MET A 106 -0.24 1.33 5.39
N PRO A 107 -0.94 1.92 6.39
CA PRO A 107 -2.21 2.59 6.17
C PRO A 107 -2.09 3.81 5.25
N THR A 108 -1.05 4.61 5.41
CA THR A 108 -0.78 5.76 4.54
C THR A 108 -0.51 5.34 3.09
N TYR A 109 0.21 4.23 2.89
CA TYR A 109 0.41 3.65 1.56
C TYR A 109 -0.90 3.12 0.96
N MET A 110 -1.76 2.51 1.77
CA MET A 110 -3.10 2.09 1.33
C MET A 110 -3.91 3.27 0.82
N LEU A 111 -3.95 4.37 1.60
CA LEU A 111 -4.62 5.59 1.20
C LEU A 111 -4.04 6.18 -0.09
N HIS A 112 -2.72 6.22 -0.22
CA HIS A 112 -2.05 6.74 -1.40
C HIS A 112 -2.44 5.96 -2.67
N TYR A 113 -2.38 4.63 -2.63
CA TYR A 113 -2.76 3.81 -3.79
C TYR A 113 -4.27 3.89 -4.08
N ALA A 114 -5.11 3.96 -3.04
CA ALA A 114 -6.55 4.13 -3.21
C ALA A 114 -6.89 5.46 -3.94
N VAL A 115 -6.20 6.56 -3.60
CA VAL A 115 -6.33 7.84 -4.32
C VAL A 115 -5.96 7.69 -5.80
N ILE A 116 -4.83 7.04 -6.09
CA ILE A 116 -4.38 6.82 -7.48
C ILE A 116 -5.45 6.03 -8.24
N PHE A 117 -5.89 4.91 -7.68
CA PHE A 117 -6.91 4.08 -8.30
C PHE A 117 -8.21 4.84 -8.56
N ALA A 118 -8.69 5.63 -7.60
CA ALA A 118 -9.87 6.46 -7.76
C ALA A 118 -9.70 7.47 -8.92
N LYS A 119 -8.56 8.17 -8.98
CA LYS A 119 -8.29 9.19 -9.99
C LYS A 119 -8.08 8.63 -11.39
N GLU A 120 -7.55 7.42 -11.50
CA GLU A 120 -7.36 6.75 -12.78
C GLU A 120 -8.68 6.27 -13.38
N ASN A 121 -9.65 5.91 -12.53
CA ASN A 121 -10.86 5.22 -12.98
C ASN A 121 -12.12 6.08 -12.91
N ASN A 122 -12.13 7.18 -12.14
CA ASN A 122 -13.31 8.03 -11.95
C ASN A 122 -13.03 9.49 -12.35
N LEU A 123 -13.80 10.00 -13.33
CA LEU A 123 -13.63 11.36 -13.87
C LEU A 123 -13.84 12.47 -12.83
N GLU A 124 -14.75 12.28 -11.88
CA GLU A 124 -14.99 13.28 -10.83
C GLU A 124 -13.84 13.28 -9.81
N ALA A 125 -13.32 12.09 -9.48
CA ALA A 125 -12.11 11.98 -8.65
C ALA A 125 -10.89 12.61 -9.33
N GLN A 126 -10.74 12.43 -10.65
CA GLN A 126 -9.65 12.99 -11.44
C GLN A 126 -9.61 14.53 -11.37
N LYS A 127 -10.78 15.18 -11.40
CA LYS A 127 -10.94 16.64 -11.37
C LYS A 127 -10.71 17.23 -9.98
N MET A 128 -10.81 16.43 -8.92
CA MET A 128 -10.72 16.90 -7.54
C MET A 128 -9.26 16.99 -7.07
N ALA A 129 -8.93 18.02 -6.30
CA ALA A 129 -7.64 18.10 -5.62
C ALA A 129 -7.47 16.91 -4.66
N THR A 130 -6.27 16.33 -4.60
CA THR A 130 -6.03 15.11 -3.81
C THR A 130 -6.41 15.29 -2.33
N THR A 131 -6.10 16.45 -1.75
CA THR A 131 -6.44 16.78 -0.36
C THR A 131 -7.95 16.80 -0.12
N ASP A 132 -8.69 17.40 -1.05
CA ASP A 132 -10.15 17.52 -0.95
C ASP A 132 -10.82 16.17 -1.15
N LEU A 133 -10.29 15.36 -2.05
CA LEU A 133 -10.75 13.98 -2.29
C LEU A 133 -10.57 13.11 -1.06
N ILE A 134 -9.38 13.13 -0.43
CA ILE A 134 -9.13 12.41 0.82
C ILE A 134 -10.07 12.89 1.92
N LYS A 135 -10.25 14.21 2.07
CA LYS A 135 -11.14 14.79 3.07
C LYS A 135 -12.59 14.33 2.87
N ALA A 136 -13.10 14.41 1.64
CA ALA A 136 -14.45 13.97 1.30
C ALA A 136 -14.64 12.47 1.57
N SER A 137 -13.65 11.64 1.24
CA SER A 137 -13.67 10.20 1.52
C SER A 137 -13.65 9.89 3.02
N ARG A 138 -12.88 10.63 3.83
CA ARG A 138 -12.94 10.49 5.29
C ARG A 138 -14.33 10.87 5.84
N GLU A 139 -14.90 11.96 5.37
CA GLU A 139 -16.24 12.41 5.78
C GLU A 139 -17.33 11.42 5.38
N GLN A 140 -17.24 10.84 4.18
CA GLN A 140 -18.19 9.83 3.74
C GLN A 140 -18.04 8.53 4.53
N GLY A 141 -16.81 8.06 4.69
CA GLY A 141 -16.56 6.81 5.38
C GLY A 141 -16.89 6.88 6.87
N LYS A 142 -16.81 8.05 7.53
CA LYS A 142 -17.34 8.25 8.90
C LYS A 142 -18.85 8.01 9.00
N LYS A 143 -19.61 8.19 7.92
CA LYS A 143 -21.05 7.91 7.86
C LYS A 143 -21.32 6.41 7.68
N HIS A 144 -20.49 5.73 6.87
CA HIS A 144 -20.64 4.31 6.59
C HIS A 144 -20.06 3.41 7.69
N TYR A 145 -18.98 3.86 8.33
CA TYR A 145 -18.22 3.15 9.36
C TYR A 145 -18.06 4.06 10.58
N PRO A 146 -19.13 4.30 11.34
CA PRO A 146 -19.06 5.14 12.52
C PRO A 146 -18.12 4.51 13.57
N ILE A 147 -17.22 5.33 14.13
CA ILE A 147 -16.41 4.91 15.27
C ILE A 147 -17.35 4.74 16.47
N THR A 148 -17.61 3.50 16.87
CA THR A 148 -18.24 3.22 18.17
C THR A 148 -17.17 3.46 19.22
N ALA A 149 -17.26 4.58 19.95
CA ALA A 149 -16.41 4.79 21.12
C ALA A 149 -16.77 3.73 22.18
N GLU A 150 -15.84 2.81 22.43
CA GLU A 150 -15.80 2.00 23.65
C GLU A 150 -14.94 2.69 24.72
#